data_AF-A0AAE5N5N5-F1
#
_entry.id   AF-A0AAE5N5N5-F1
#
_cell.length_a   1.000
_cell.length_b   1.000
_cell.length_c   1.000
_cell.angle_alpha   90.00
_cell.angle_beta   90.00
_cell.angle_gamma   90.00
#
_symmetry.space_group_name_H-M   'P 1'
#
loop_
_entity.id
_entity.type
_entity.pdbx_description
1 polymer ?
#
loop_
_entity_poly.entity_id
_entity_poly.type
_entity_poly.pdbx_seq_one_letter_code
_entity_poly.pdbx_strand_id
1 'polypeptide(L)'
;MFIPPVDDVKPIPVPVEIYTQCITDASRFFGIDAELVFTLFDNEGGKVGTFSRNKNGTYDIGPMQINSSNLPEIRDHFPSVTWRVLAYDACASFWVGTWWLYRKIVDRKGNVFEGIADYNSKTPKVRATYIFNFMIKYNRRIQRRNGMDELYQWTQPKPQYNGHIVKNLPE
;
A
#
# COMPACT_ATOMS: atom_id res chain seq x y z
N MET A 1 23.26 9.24 2.57
CA MET A 1 22.04 10.07 2.58
C MET A 1 21.50 10.11 1.16
N PHE A 2 20.25 9.71 0.93
CA PHE A 2 19.64 9.78 -0.41
C PHE A 2 19.16 11.22 -0.66
N ILE A 3 19.60 11.80 -1.76
CA ILE A 3 19.13 13.11 -2.24
C ILE A 3 18.70 12.85 -3.69
N PRO A 4 17.41 13.00 -4.03
CA PRO A 4 16.98 12.87 -5.41
C PRO A 4 17.61 13.98 -6.27
N PRO A 5 17.83 13.75 -7.56
CA PRO A 5 18.24 14.84 -8.45
C PRO A 5 17.22 15.98 -8.39
N VAL A 6 17.68 17.21 -8.64
CA VAL A 6 16.78 18.34 -8.93
C VAL A 6 16.13 18.00 -10.27
N ASP A 7 14.96 17.40 -10.22
CA ASP A 7 14.25 16.92 -11.40
C ASP A 7 13.12 17.89 -11.71
N ASP A 8 13.27 18.65 -12.79
CA ASP A 8 12.26 19.57 -13.31
C ASP A 8 11.15 18.82 -14.06
N VAL A 9 11.29 17.49 -14.22
CA VAL A 9 10.31 16.65 -14.89
C VAL A 9 9.09 16.46 -14.00
N LYS A 10 7.95 17.00 -14.46
CA LYS A 10 6.66 16.88 -13.78
C LYS A 10 6.26 15.39 -13.67
N PRO A 11 5.89 14.90 -12.47
CA PRO A 11 5.47 13.51 -12.31
C PRO A 11 4.26 13.13 -13.17
N ILE A 12 4.33 11.95 -13.79
CA ILE A 12 3.37 11.48 -14.80
C ILE A 12 2.47 10.40 -14.18
N PRO A 13 1.12 10.52 -14.30
CA PRO A 13 0.21 9.47 -13.87
C PRO A 13 0.58 8.11 -14.49
N VAL A 14 0.50 7.05 -13.70
CA VAL A 14 0.73 5.70 -14.21
C VAL A 14 -0.45 5.30 -15.11
N PRO A 15 -0.22 4.80 -16.35
CA PRO A 15 -1.30 4.30 -17.20
C PRO A 15 -2.11 3.18 -16.55
N VAL A 16 -3.41 3.13 -16.85
CA VAL A 16 -4.35 2.18 -16.24
C VAL A 16 -3.96 0.73 -16.49
N GLU A 17 -3.57 0.44 -17.71
CA GLU A 17 -3.17 -0.88 -18.17
C GLU A 17 -1.93 -1.35 -17.42
N ILE A 18 -0.95 -0.45 -17.22
CA ILE A 18 0.31 -0.73 -16.55
C ILE A 18 0.08 -1.05 -15.08
N TYR A 19 -0.60 -0.18 -14.33
CA TYR A 19 -0.81 -0.45 -12.91
C TYR A 19 -1.74 -1.65 -12.72
N THR A 20 -2.75 -1.85 -13.57
CA THR A 20 -3.68 -2.99 -13.45
C THR A 20 -2.94 -4.31 -13.64
N GLN A 21 -2.13 -4.43 -14.68
CA GLN A 21 -1.36 -5.64 -14.95
C GLN A 21 -0.31 -5.90 -13.85
N CYS A 22 0.54 -4.91 -13.58
CA CYS A 22 1.67 -5.12 -12.67
C CYS A 22 1.25 -5.29 -11.21
N ILE A 23 0.19 -4.62 -10.76
CA ILE A 23 -0.40 -4.89 -9.43
C ILE A 23 -0.98 -6.31 -9.38
N THR A 24 -1.75 -6.73 -10.39
CA THR A 24 -2.37 -8.06 -10.41
C THR A 24 -1.32 -9.17 -10.38
N ASP A 25 -0.29 -9.06 -11.22
CA ASP A 25 0.77 -10.07 -11.32
C ASP A 25 1.61 -10.15 -10.04
N ALA A 26 2.02 -9.01 -9.48
CA ALA A 26 2.76 -8.97 -8.22
C ALA A 26 1.92 -9.53 -7.06
N SER A 27 0.65 -9.14 -6.98
CA SER A 27 -0.27 -9.60 -5.93
C SER A 27 -0.47 -11.12 -5.98
N ARG A 28 -0.66 -11.68 -7.19
CA ARG A 28 -0.72 -13.14 -7.39
C ARG A 28 0.56 -13.83 -6.95
N PHE A 29 1.73 -13.29 -7.32
CA PHE A 29 3.01 -13.90 -6.98
C PHE A 29 3.27 -13.95 -5.47
N PHE A 30 2.94 -12.88 -4.74
CA PHE A 30 3.14 -12.80 -3.29
C PHE A 30 1.96 -13.34 -2.46
N GLY A 31 0.88 -13.79 -3.10
CA GLY A 31 -0.32 -14.28 -2.41
C GLY A 31 -1.04 -13.19 -1.61
N ILE A 32 -1.02 -11.94 -2.09
CA ILE A 32 -1.73 -10.81 -1.51
C ILE A 32 -2.97 -10.55 -2.36
N ASP A 33 -4.09 -10.19 -1.72
CA ASP A 33 -5.27 -9.69 -2.42
C ASP A 33 -4.92 -8.42 -3.21
N ALA A 34 -5.15 -8.45 -4.52
CA ALA A 34 -4.83 -7.33 -5.40
C ALA A 34 -5.54 -6.03 -4.99
N GLU A 35 -6.75 -6.11 -4.42
CA GLU A 35 -7.47 -4.91 -3.99
C GLU A 35 -6.80 -4.20 -2.82
N LEU A 36 -6.01 -4.91 -2.00
CA LEU A 36 -5.17 -4.28 -0.97
C LEU A 36 -4.07 -3.45 -1.62
N VAL A 37 -3.40 -3.99 -2.64
CA VAL A 37 -2.30 -3.30 -3.33
C VAL A 37 -2.82 -2.13 -4.17
N PHE A 38 -3.95 -2.29 -4.85
CA PHE A 38 -4.61 -1.16 -5.52
C PHE A 38 -5.01 -0.07 -4.53
N THR A 39 -5.58 -0.44 -3.37
CA THR A 39 -5.92 0.53 -2.33
C THR A 39 -4.68 1.22 -1.77
N LEU A 40 -3.59 0.48 -1.60
CA LEU A 40 -2.31 1.03 -1.17
C LEU A 40 -1.80 2.07 -2.18
N PHE A 41 -1.76 1.73 -3.47
CA PHE A 41 -1.37 2.66 -4.53
C PHE A 41 -2.26 3.92 -4.56
N ASP A 42 -3.58 3.77 -4.49
CA ASP A 42 -4.52 4.90 -4.41
C ASP A 42 -4.34 5.74 -3.13
N ASN A 43 -3.80 5.15 -2.06
CA ASN A 43 -3.53 5.83 -0.81
C ASN A 43 -2.21 6.59 -0.81
N GLU A 44 -1.19 6.02 -1.43
CA GLU A 44 0.11 6.66 -1.64
C GLU A 44 0.02 7.81 -2.67
N GLY A 45 -0.81 7.67 -3.71
CA GLY A 45 -1.03 8.71 -4.71
C GLY A 45 0.23 9.06 -5.52
N GLY A 46 1.23 8.19 -5.52
CA GLY A 46 2.48 8.35 -6.23
C GLY A 46 2.30 8.30 -7.74
N LYS A 47 3.26 8.90 -8.45
CA LYS A 47 3.33 8.93 -9.91
C LYS A 47 4.74 8.54 -10.35
N VAL A 48 4.90 8.29 -11.64
CA VAL A 48 6.23 8.13 -12.23
C VAL A 48 7.01 9.43 -12.03
N GLY A 49 8.19 9.34 -11.42
CA GLY A 49 9.04 10.48 -11.09
C GLY A 49 8.67 11.22 -9.78
N THR A 50 7.70 10.74 -9.00
CA THR A 50 7.38 11.38 -7.70
C THR A 50 8.49 11.16 -6.68
N PHE A 51 8.93 12.26 -6.05
CA PHE A 51 9.73 12.24 -4.83
C PHE A 51 9.07 13.13 -3.77
N SER A 52 8.55 12.54 -2.71
CA SER A 52 7.90 13.27 -1.61
C SER A 52 8.85 13.40 -0.44
N ARG A 53 9.24 14.61 -0.06
CA ARG A 53 10.18 14.84 1.04
C ARG A 53 9.48 14.73 2.40
N ASN A 54 10.02 13.88 3.27
CA ASN A 54 9.58 13.73 4.65
C ASN A 54 10.30 14.68 5.61
N LYS A 55 9.67 14.99 6.75
CA LYS A 55 10.23 15.88 7.78
C LYS A 55 11.57 15.41 8.35
N ASN A 56 11.79 14.10 8.37
CA ASN A 56 13.03 13.47 8.83
C ASN A 56 14.14 13.45 7.76
N GLY A 57 13.92 14.04 6.58
CA GLY A 57 14.90 14.11 5.50
C GLY A 57 14.93 12.90 4.56
N THR A 58 14.10 11.88 4.81
CA THR A 58 13.89 10.78 3.84
C THR A 58 12.96 11.23 2.70
N TYR A 59 12.87 10.41 1.65
CA TYR A 59 12.00 10.66 0.50
C TYR A 59 11.17 9.42 0.19
N ASP A 60 9.90 9.60 -0.15
CA ASP A 60 9.06 8.53 -0.69
C ASP A 60 9.11 8.54 -2.21
N ILE A 61 9.42 7.39 -2.81
CA ILE A 61 9.89 7.28 -4.19
C ILE A 61 8.86 6.57 -5.08
N GLY A 62 8.51 7.21 -6.19
CA GLY A 62 7.76 6.59 -7.30
C GLY A 62 6.29 6.27 -7.00
N PRO A 63 5.65 5.45 -7.85
CA PRO A 63 4.23 5.10 -7.72
C PRO A 63 3.82 4.54 -6.35
N MET A 64 4.61 3.61 -5.82
CA MET A 64 4.34 2.98 -4.51
C MET A 64 4.90 3.76 -3.31
N GLN A 65 5.43 4.97 -3.53
CA GLN A 65 5.97 5.86 -2.49
C GLN A 65 6.89 5.12 -1.50
N ILE A 66 7.83 4.33 -2.03
CA ILE A 66 8.75 3.55 -1.20
C ILE A 66 9.73 4.51 -0.51
N ASN A 67 9.77 4.46 0.82
CA ASN A 67 10.64 5.34 1.58
C ASN A 67 12.13 5.02 1.34
N SER A 68 12.95 6.07 1.15
CA SER A 68 14.36 5.97 0.81
C SER A 68 15.23 5.34 1.91
N SER A 69 14.75 5.29 3.15
CA SER A 69 15.42 4.57 4.24
C SER A 69 15.42 3.05 4.04
N ASN A 70 14.51 2.52 3.21
CA ASN A 70 14.39 1.09 2.93
C ASN A 70 15.30 0.63 1.76
N LEU A 71 15.92 1.57 1.03
CA LEU A 71 16.77 1.25 -0.13
C LEU A 71 17.90 0.25 0.17
N PRO A 72 18.60 0.30 1.32
CA PRO A 72 19.61 -0.70 1.64
C PRO A 72 19.04 -2.13 1.68
N GLU A 73 17.93 -2.34 2.39
CA GLU A 73 17.29 -3.67 2.49
C GLU A 73 16.75 -4.12 1.13
N ILE A 74 16.14 -3.21 0.36
CA ILE A 74 15.67 -3.50 -1.01
C ILE A 74 16.82 -3.96 -1.89
N ARG A 75 17.98 -3.28 -1.82
CA ARG A 75 19.15 -3.65 -2.62
C ARG A 75 19.72 -5.02 -2.23
N ASP A 76 19.67 -5.38 -0.96
CA ASP A 76 20.15 -6.69 -0.50
C ASP A 76 19.29 -7.83 -1.07
N HIS A 77 18.00 -7.59 -1.31
CA HIS A 77 17.09 -8.55 -1.94
C HIS A 77 17.00 -8.44 -3.46
N PHE A 78 17.17 -7.23 -4.01
CA PHE A 78 17.09 -6.92 -5.44
C PHE A 78 18.30 -6.05 -5.85
N PRO A 79 19.48 -6.66 -6.09
CA PRO A 79 20.71 -5.92 -6.32
C PRO A 79 20.68 -4.95 -7.53
N SER A 80 19.82 -5.21 -8.51
CA SER A 80 19.62 -4.37 -9.70
C SER A 80 18.61 -3.23 -9.50
N VAL A 81 17.81 -3.26 -8.43
CA VAL A 81 16.80 -2.24 -8.16
C VAL A 81 17.46 -1.03 -7.51
N THR A 82 17.50 0.07 -8.24
CA THR A 82 17.97 1.37 -7.75
C THR A 82 16.78 2.28 -7.43
N TRP A 83 17.04 3.38 -6.72
CA TRP A 83 16.03 4.44 -6.53
C TRP A 83 15.46 4.95 -7.87
N ARG A 84 16.28 4.94 -8.94
CA ARG A 84 15.87 5.40 -10.27
C ARG A 84 14.89 4.40 -10.90
N VAL A 85 15.14 3.11 -10.73
CA VAL A 85 14.18 2.07 -11.14
C VAL A 85 12.86 2.26 -10.38
N LEU A 86 12.90 2.44 -9.06
CA LEU A 86 11.68 2.65 -8.27
C LEU A 86 10.91 3.93 -8.66
N ALA A 87 11.62 4.98 -9.08
CA ALA A 87 11.01 6.25 -9.47
C ALA A 87 10.38 6.21 -10.86
N TYR A 88 11.04 5.59 -11.85
CA TYR A 88 10.68 5.74 -13.27
C TYR A 88 10.18 4.46 -13.94
N ASP A 89 10.41 3.28 -13.36
CA ASP A 89 9.77 2.03 -13.80
C ASP A 89 8.60 1.71 -12.87
N ALA A 90 7.39 1.99 -13.36
CA ALA A 90 6.18 1.81 -12.57
C ALA A 90 5.95 0.35 -12.18
N CYS A 91 6.22 -0.61 -13.07
CA CYS A 91 6.04 -2.02 -12.77
C CYS A 91 7.04 -2.49 -11.73
N ALA A 92 8.31 -2.09 -11.84
CA ALA A 92 9.29 -2.38 -10.79
C ALA A 92 8.87 -1.78 -9.44
N SER A 93 8.32 -0.56 -9.42
CA SER A 93 7.78 0.06 -8.21
C SER A 93 6.65 -0.78 -7.59
N PHE A 94 5.69 -1.26 -8.39
CA PHE A 94 4.61 -2.13 -7.90
C PHE A 94 5.13 -3.46 -7.37
N TRP A 95 6.04 -4.13 -8.09
CA TRP A 95 6.61 -5.40 -7.64
C TRP A 95 7.36 -5.27 -6.32
N VAL A 96 8.22 -4.25 -6.19
CA VAL A 96 8.98 -4.02 -4.95
C VAL A 96 8.07 -3.53 -3.83
N GLY A 97 7.08 -2.67 -4.12
CA GLY A 97 6.09 -2.21 -3.15
C GLY A 97 5.24 -3.37 -2.59
N THR A 98 4.75 -4.25 -3.45
CA THR A 98 4.00 -5.44 -3.03
C THR A 98 4.86 -6.41 -2.24
N TRP A 99 6.11 -6.64 -2.64
CA TRP A 99 7.06 -7.42 -1.85
C TRP A 99 7.30 -6.79 -0.47
N TRP A 100 7.45 -5.47 -0.40
CA TRP A 100 7.65 -4.77 0.86
C TRP A 100 6.44 -4.92 1.79
N LEU A 101 5.23 -4.79 1.24
CA LEU A 101 4.00 -5.06 1.97
C LEU A 101 3.95 -6.51 2.48
N TYR A 102 4.25 -7.49 1.63
CA TYR A 102 4.34 -8.91 2.01
C TYR A 102 5.27 -9.11 3.21
N ARG A 103 6.47 -8.52 3.16
CA ARG A 103 7.44 -8.57 4.26
C ARG A 103 6.87 -8.02 5.56
N LYS A 104 6.18 -6.87 5.53
CA LYS A 104 5.55 -6.31 6.73
C LYS A 104 4.42 -7.18 7.27
N ILE A 105 3.66 -7.85 6.41
CA ILE A 105 2.63 -8.80 6.84
C ILE A 105 3.26 -10.02 7.51
N VAL A 106 4.35 -10.55 6.95
CA VAL A 106 5.12 -11.66 7.56
C VAL A 106 5.71 -11.27 8.90
N ASP A 107 6.33 -10.08 9.02
CA ASP A 107 6.85 -9.54 10.28
C ASP A 107 5.76 -9.43 11.37
N ARG A 108 4.51 -9.24 10.93
CA ARG A 108 3.30 -9.19 11.77
C ARG A 108 2.58 -10.52 11.89
N LYS A 109 3.27 -11.64 11.63
CA LYS A 109 2.76 -13.01 11.77
C LYS A 109 1.47 -13.25 10.97
N GLY A 110 1.35 -12.62 9.80
CA GLY A 110 0.19 -12.73 8.92
C GLY A 110 -0.91 -11.68 9.17
N ASN A 111 -0.76 -10.78 10.15
CA ASN A 111 -1.73 -9.70 10.35
C ASN A 111 -1.60 -8.64 9.24
N VAL A 112 -2.54 -8.71 8.28
CA VAL A 112 -2.57 -7.86 7.09
C VAL A 112 -2.65 -6.37 7.43
N PHE A 113 -3.58 -5.96 8.29
CA PHE A 113 -3.78 -4.55 8.62
C PHE A 113 -2.62 -3.96 9.42
N GLU A 114 -2.01 -4.76 10.29
CA GLU A 114 -0.79 -4.33 10.96
C GLU A 114 0.39 -4.17 9.99
N GLY A 115 0.50 -5.05 8.99
CA GLY A 115 1.49 -4.97 7.92
C GLY A 115 1.31 -3.74 7.05
N ILE A 116 0.06 -3.45 6.62
CA ILE A 116 -0.32 -2.23 5.88
C ILE A 116 0.05 -0.98 6.67
N ALA A 117 -0.22 -0.97 7.98
CA ALA A 117 0.14 0.16 8.81
C ALA A 117 1.66 0.33 8.94
N ASP A 118 2.41 -0.78 9.03
CA ASP A 118 3.88 -0.77 9.09
C ASP A 118 4.54 -0.42 7.76
N TYR A 119 3.82 -0.56 6.64
CA TYR A 119 4.26 -0.06 5.33
C TYR A 119 4.54 1.45 5.40
N ASN A 120 3.62 2.20 6.03
CA ASN A 120 3.72 3.65 6.16
C ASN A 120 4.50 4.08 7.42
N SER A 121 4.16 3.57 8.60
CA SER A 121 4.83 3.97 9.85
C SER A 121 4.64 2.98 10.99
N LYS A 122 5.67 2.77 11.81
CA LYS A 122 5.58 1.97 13.04
C LYS A 122 4.98 2.74 14.23
N THR A 123 4.80 4.06 14.11
CA THR A 123 4.30 4.90 15.22
C THR A 123 2.82 4.63 15.51
N PRO A 124 2.42 4.23 16.74
CA PRO A 124 1.06 3.75 17.02
C PRO A 124 -0.07 4.69 16.59
N LYS A 125 0.04 5.98 16.88
CA LYS A 125 -1.00 6.98 16.49
C LYS A 125 -1.10 7.12 14.97
N VAL A 126 0.02 7.08 14.26
CA VAL A 126 0.07 7.16 12.78
C VAL A 126 -0.53 5.90 12.17
N ARG A 127 -0.25 4.73 12.74
CA ARG A 127 -0.82 3.44 12.33
C ARG A 127 -2.34 3.45 12.36
N ALA A 128 -2.93 3.85 13.49
CA ALA A 128 -4.39 3.85 13.65
C ALA A 128 -5.10 4.73 12.60
N THR A 129 -4.61 5.95 12.39
CA THR A 129 -5.16 6.85 11.36
C THR A 129 -4.98 6.29 9.95
N TYR A 130 -3.82 5.68 9.66
CA TYR A 130 -3.55 5.09 8.36
C TYR A 130 -4.48 3.90 8.07
N ILE A 131 -4.64 2.98 9.03
CA ILE A 131 -5.57 1.83 8.92
C ILE A 131 -6.99 2.32 8.65
N PHE A 132 -7.48 3.30 9.42
CA PHE A 132 -8.85 3.80 9.26
C PHE A 132 -9.10 4.36 7.85
N ASN A 133 -8.20 5.22 7.36
CA ASN A 133 -8.31 5.80 6.02
C ASN A 133 -8.19 4.73 4.92
N PHE A 134 -7.28 3.77 5.12
CA PHE A 134 -7.11 2.64 4.20
C PHE A 134 -8.37 1.79 4.13
N MET A 135 -8.94 1.39 5.27
CA MET A 135 -10.16 0.58 5.34
C MET A 135 -11.35 1.25 4.65
N ILE A 136 -11.50 2.57 4.78
CA ILE A 136 -12.55 3.31 4.08
C ILE A 136 -12.41 3.19 2.55
N LYS A 137 -11.19 3.28 2.03
CA LYS A 137 -10.92 3.15 0.59
C LYS A 137 -11.09 1.70 0.12
N TYR A 138 -10.55 0.76 0.89
CA TYR A 138 -10.66 -0.67 0.63
C TYR A 138 -12.12 -1.14 0.59
N ASN A 139 -12.92 -0.77 1.60
CA ASN A 139 -14.34 -1.14 1.64
C ASN A 139 -15.11 -0.61 0.44
N ARG A 140 -14.85 0.63 0.02
CA ARG A 140 -15.47 1.20 -1.20
C ARG A 140 -15.08 0.42 -2.45
N ARG A 141 -13.84 -0.05 -2.54
CA ARG A 141 -13.33 -0.82 -3.67
C ARG A 141 -13.95 -2.22 -3.74
N ILE A 142 -14.04 -2.93 -2.63
CA ILE A 142 -14.71 -4.25 -2.55
C ILE A 142 -16.21 -4.15 -2.86
N GLN A 143 -16.90 -3.13 -2.32
CA GLN A 143 -18.34 -2.91 -2.59
C GLN A 143 -18.64 -2.72 -4.07
N ARG A 144 -17.82 -1.95 -4.81
CA ARG A 144 -18.01 -1.70 -6.25
C ARG A 144 -17.91 -2.95 -7.12
N ARG A 145 -17.30 -4.02 -6.60
CA ARG A 145 -17.10 -5.29 -7.32
C ARG A 145 -18.06 -6.37 -6.87
N ASN A 146 -19.05 -6.02 -6.03
CA ASN A 146 -19.95 -6.95 -5.35
C ASN A 146 -19.21 -8.00 -4.49
N GLY A 147 -17.98 -7.72 -4.06
CA GLY A 147 -17.11 -8.66 -3.32
C GLY A 147 -17.37 -8.75 -1.81
N MET A 148 -18.59 -8.42 -1.35
CA MET A 148 -18.91 -8.42 0.08
C MET A 148 -18.68 -9.78 0.75
N ASP A 149 -18.78 -10.88 -0.02
CA ASP A 149 -18.50 -12.24 0.44
C ASP A 149 -17.04 -12.44 0.90
N GLU A 150 -16.08 -11.72 0.32
CA GLU A 150 -14.67 -11.78 0.72
C GLU A 150 -14.46 -11.14 2.09
N LEU A 151 -15.08 -9.97 2.35
CA LEU A 151 -15.06 -9.33 3.68
C LEU A 151 -15.65 -10.24 4.78
N TYR A 152 -16.64 -11.07 4.43
CA TYR A 152 -17.22 -12.03 5.36
C TYR A 152 -16.29 -13.19 5.71
N GLN A 153 -15.33 -13.54 4.84
CA GLN A 153 -14.32 -14.58 5.14
C GLN A 153 -13.25 -14.09 6.12
N TRP A 154 -12.83 -12.83 6.01
CA TRP A 154 -11.84 -12.22 6.91
C TRP A 154 -12.37 -11.91 8.32
N THR A 155 -13.69 -11.98 8.52
CA THR A 155 -14.36 -11.68 9.80
C THR A 155 -14.89 -12.93 10.49
N GLN A 156 -14.42 -14.14 10.12
CA GLN A 156 -14.83 -15.37 10.80
C GLN A 156 -13.97 -15.71 12.04
N PRO A 157 -14.61 -16.17 13.14
CA PRO A 157 -16.05 -16.34 13.29
C PRO A 157 -16.76 -14.98 13.36
N LYS A 158 -17.95 -14.89 12.72
CA LYS A 158 -18.81 -13.69 12.79
C LYS A 158 -18.76 -13.16 14.23
N PRO A 159 -18.39 -11.88 14.46
CA PRO A 159 -18.41 -11.33 15.79
C PRO A 159 -19.80 -11.55 16.39
N GLN A 160 -19.89 -12.29 17.49
CA GLN A 160 -21.12 -12.29 18.29
C GLN A 160 -21.22 -10.92 18.91
N TYR A 161 -21.96 -10.04 18.25
CA TYR A 161 -22.21 -8.69 18.71
C TYR A 161 -23.24 -8.74 19.85
N ASN A 162 -22.79 -8.52 21.08
CA ASN A 162 -23.63 -8.55 22.29
C ASN A 162 -24.37 -7.21 22.55
N GLY A 163 -24.87 -6.53 21.50
CA GLY A 163 -25.57 -5.22 21.60
C GLY A 163 -24.60 -4.03 21.73
N HIS A 164 -24.87 -2.82 21.26
CA HIS A 164 -26.11 -2.04 21.17
C HIS A 164 -26.57 -1.78 19.72
N ILE A 165 -27.76 -2.28 19.36
CA ILE A 165 -28.51 -1.66 18.28
C ILE A 165 -29.03 -0.33 18.82
N VAL A 166 -28.74 0.79 18.14
CA VAL A 166 -29.53 2.00 18.30
C VAL A 166 -30.91 1.67 17.74
N LYS A 167 -31.76 1.08 18.58
CA LYS A 167 -33.19 1.02 18.32
C LYS A 167 -33.66 2.46 18.42
N ASN A 168 -33.82 3.11 17.26
CA ASN A 168 -34.72 4.22 16.94
C ASN A 168 -34.11 5.07 15.81
N LEU A 169 -34.39 4.70 14.56
CA LEU A 169 -34.63 5.70 13.51
C LEU A 169 -36.15 5.81 13.36
N PRO A 170 -36.77 6.98 13.59
CA PRO A 170 -38.15 7.20 13.17
C PRO A 170 -38.23 7.20 11.63
N GLU A 171 -39.37 6.71 11.12
CA GLU A 171 -39.76 6.73 9.70
C GLU A 171 -39.72 8.13 9.09
#